data_AF-A0A7X2HC32-F1
#
_entry.id   AF-A0A7X2HC32-F1
#
_cell.length_a   1.000
_cell.length_b   1.000
_cell.length_c   1.000
_cell.angle_alpha   90.00
_cell.angle_beta   90.00
_cell.angle_gamma   90.00
#
_symmetry.space_group_name_H-M   'P 1'
#
loop_
_entity.id
_entity.type
_entity.pdbx_description
1 polymer ?
#
loop_
_entity_poly.entity_id
_entity_poly.type
_entity_poly.pdbx_seq_one_letter_code
_entity_poly.pdbx_strand_id
1 'polypeptide(L)'
;MQRRRMDKVMNQIRAKQGKRGDQKLVFLIVDDTSCKKDKSTKKMEALSFQHSHEAGKSVWCHCLVTAHVVASGCSYAWDYRPYYPRGVLPGGDCPLRARTTWPLK
;
A
#
# COMPACT_ATOMS: atom_id res chain seq x y z
N MET A 1 7.25 -8.15 -13.66
CA MET A 1 7.79 -6.82 -13.29
C MET A 1 8.22 -6.73 -11.82
N GLN A 2 7.46 -7.26 -10.86
CA GLN A 2 7.76 -7.13 -9.42
C GLN A 2 9.09 -7.75 -8.97
N ARG A 3 9.46 -8.93 -9.51
CA ARG A 3 10.73 -9.60 -9.16
C ARG A 3 11.97 -8.74 -9.46
N ARG A 4 12.00 -8.05 -10.60
CA ARG A 4 13.11 -7.13 -10.95
C ARG A 4 13.20 -5.93 -10.00
N ARG A 5 12.06 -5.38 -9.55
CA ARG A 5 12.03 -4.31 -8.55
C ARG A 5 12.54 -4.81 -7.19
N MET A 6 12.11 -6.01 -6.80
CA MET A 6 12.61 -6.70 -5.61
C MET A 6 14.11 -6.86 -5.63
N ASP A 7 14.66 -7.40 -6.72
CA ASP A 7 16.09 -7.61 -6.87
C ASP A 7 16.87 -6.29 -6.75
N LYS A 8 16.35 -5.21 -7.34
CA LYS A 8 16.95 -3.87 -7.23
C LYS A 8 16.95 -3.36 -5.79
N VAL A 9 15.83 -3.42 -5.08
CA VAL A 9 15.73 -2.98 -3.67
C VAL A 9 16.65 -3.81 -2.78
N MET A 10 16.61 -5.14 -2.93
CA MET A 10 17.46 -6.04 -2.14
C MET A 10 18.95 -5.85 -2.43
N ASN A 11 19.34 -5.55 -3.68
CA ASN A 11 20.72 -5.20 -4.02
C ASN A 11 21.16 -3.89 -3.37
N GLN A 12 20.30 -2.87 -3.33
CA GLN A 12 20.59 -1.60 -2.63
C GLN A 12 20.74 -1.81 -1.12
N ILE A 13 19.88 -2.64 -0.53
CA ILE A 13 19.95 -3.00 0.89
C ILE A 13 21.30 -3.71 1.16
N ARG A 14 21.63 -4.74 0.38
CA ARG A 14 22.90 -5.49 0.50
C ARG A 14 24.12 -4.57 0.37
N ALA A 15 24.14 -3.68 -0.61
CA ALA A 15 25.23 -2.73 -0.82
C ALA A 15 25.44 -1.79 0.39
N LYS A 16 24.35 -1.35 1.03
CA LYS A 16 24.42 -0.49 2.23
C LYS A 16 24.70 -1.24 3.53
N GLN A 17 24.38 -2.53 3.59
CA GLN A 17 24.55 -3.32 4.81
C GLN A 17 26.01 -3.59 5.14
N GLY A 18 26.94 -3.51 4.19
CA GLY A 18 28.37 -3.75 4.44
C GLY A 18 28.68 -5.18 4.93
N LYS A 19 29.96 -5.55 5.04
CA LYS A 19 30.40 -6.89 5.48
C LYS A 19 30.35 -7.08 7.00
N ARG A 20 29.34 -6.57 7.70
CA ARG A 20 29.24 -6.78 9.16
C ARG A 20 28.43 -8.04 9.43
N GLY A 21 29.01 -8.96 10.20
CA GLY A 21 28.49 -10.31 10.46
C GLY A 21 27.20 -10.39 11.28
N ASP A 22 26.57 -9.26 11.62
CA ASP A 22 25.25 -9.23 12.22
C ASP A 22 24.17 -9.24 11.14
N GLN A 23 23.20 -10.15 11.27
CA GLN A 23 22.00 -10.12 10.44
C GLN A 23 21.25 -8.81 10.67
N LYS A 24 21.36 -7.88 9.72
CA LYS A 24 20.66 -6.61 9.78
C LYS A 24 19.17 -6.81 9.44
N LEU A 25 18.32 -6.50 10.42
CA LEU A 25 16.87 -6.59 10.32
C LEU A 25 16.33 -5.83 9.10
N VAL A 26 15.33 -6.43 8.45
CA VAL A 26 14.58 -5.86 7.34
C VAL A 26 13.10 -5.93 7.71
N PHE A 27 12.41 -4.80 7.65
CA PHE A 27 10.98 -4.71 7.91
C PHE A 27 10.22 -4.51 6.61
N LEU A 28 9.11 -5.23 6.45
CA LEU A 28 8.11 -4.99 5.42
C LEU A 28 6.92 -4.30 6.07
N ILE A 29 6.62 -3.09 5.62
CA ILE A 29 5.49 -2.28 6.07
C ILE A 29 4.46 -2.29 4.96
N VAL A 30 3.23 -2.63 5.30
CA VAL A 30 2.07 -2.57 4.40
C VAL A 30 1.03 -1.70 5.06
N ASP A 31 0.64 -0.63 4.38
CA ASP A 31 -0.27 0.38 4.93
C ASP A 31 -1.24 0.88 3.86
N ASP A 32 -2.47 1.19 4.27
CA ASP A 32 -3.47 1.80 3.40
C ASP A 32 -3.48 3.32 3.55
N THR A 33 -3.29 4.02 2.44
CA THR A 33 -3.30 5.48 2.41
C THR A 33 -4.54 5.98 1.69
N SER A 34 -5.26 6.88 2.34
CA SER A 34 -6.44 7.57 1.78
C SER A 34 -6.04 8.92 1.18
N CYS A 35 -6.00 9.02 -0.15
CA CYS A 35 -5.73 10.26 -0.87
C CYS A 35 -7.01 11.10 -1.01
N LYS A 36 -7.32 11.93 0.00
CA LYS A 36 -8.53 12.78 0.05
C LYS A 36 -8.59 13.72 -1.17
N LYS A 37 -9.75 13.79 -1.81
CA LYS A 37 -10.05 14.67 -2.94
C LYS A 37 -11.33 15.47 -2.70
N ASP A 38 -11.48 16.55 -3.44
CA ASP A 38 -12.71 17.33 -3.45
C ASP A 38 -13.81 16.68 -4.32
N LYS A 39 -15.08 17.00 -4.05
CA LYS A 39 -16.24 16.48 -4.78
C LYS A 39 -16.33 16.97 -6.24
N SER A 40 -15.53 17.96 -6.65
CA SER A 40 -15.38 18.34 -8.05
C SER A 40 -14.73 17.25 -8.91
N THR A 41 -14.01 16.29 -8.31
CA THR A 41 -13.28 15.22 -9.02
C THR A 41 -14.13 13.98 -9.34
N LYS A 42 -15.46 14.08 -9.36
CA LYS A 42 -16.38 12.94 -9.59
C LYS A 42 -16.12 12.12 -10.86
N LYS A 43 -15.46 12.70 -11.86
CA LYS A 43 -15.15 12.03 -13.13
C LYS A 43 -13.83 11.24 -13.11
N MET A 44 -13.04 11.35 -12.06
CA MET A 44 -11.80 10.59 -11.93
C MET A 44 -12.13 9.14 -11.54
N GLU A 45 -11.62 8.20 -12.33
CA GLU A 45 -11.81 6.76 -12.10
C GLU A 45 -11.24 6.32 -10.75
N ALA A 46 -11.74 5.20 -10.22
CA ALA A 46 -11.29 4.59 -8.96
C ALA A 46 -11.51 5.41 -7.68
N LEU A 47 -12.16 6.57 -7.73
CA LEU A 47 -12.60 7.28 -6.52
C LEU A 47 -13.84 6.65 -5.93
N SER A 48 -13.86 6.60 -4.60
CA SER A 48 -15.01 6.13 -3.85
C SER A 48 -15.05 6.79 -2.47
N PHE A 49 -16.21 6.68 -1.81
CA PHE A 49 -16.30 7.02 -0.39
C PHE A 49 -15.69 5.89 0.44
N GLN A 50 -14.69 6.23 1.25
CA GLN A 50 -13.97 5.29 2.11
C GLN A 50 -13.98 5.80 3.54
N HIS A 51 -14.12 4.91 4.51
CA HIS A 51 -14.16 5.31 5.91
C HIS A 51 -12.75 5.67 6.38
N SER A 52 -12.55 6.90 6.83
CA SER A 52 -11.28 7.36 7.40
C SER A 52 -11.38 7.36 8.91
N HIS A 53 -10.55 6.54 9.57
CA HIS A 53 -10.46 6.51 11.03
C HIS A 53 -10.00 7.85 11.62
N GLU A 54 -9.06 8.52 10.95
CA GLU A 54 -8.60 9.87 11.32
C GLU A 54 -9.74 10.89 11.28
N ALA A 55 -10.62 10.82 10.27
CA ALA A 55 -11.73 11.77 10.12
C ALA A 55 -13.02 11.33 10.84
N GLY A 56 -13.06 10.10 11.36
CA GLY A 56 -14.27 9.48 11.94
C GLY A 56 -15.45 9.33 10.97
N LYS A 57 -15.23 9.51 9.66
CA LYS A 57 -16.31 9.55 8.65
C LYS A 57 -15.84 9.12 7.27
N SER A 58 -16.80 8.87 6.39
CA SER A 58 -16.53 8.58 4.98
C SER A 58 -16.00 9.81 4.24
N VAL A 59 -14.86 9.65 3.58
CA VAL A 59 -14.18 10.68 2.79
C VAL A 59 -14.13 10.27 1.33
N TRP A 60 -14.21 11.26 0.43
CA TRP A 60 -14.04 11.04 -1.01
C TRP A 60 -12.55 10.94 -1.31
N CYS A 61 -12.07 9.74 -1.65
CA CYS A 61 -10.64 9.52 -1.86
C CYS A 61 -10.33 8.33 -2.79
N HIS A 62 -9.08 8.27 -3.23
CA HIS A 62 -8.48 7.01 -3.67
C HIS A 62 -7.88 6.31 -2.46
N CYS A 63 -8.22 5.04 -2.25
CA CYS A 63 -7.52 4.19 -1.30
C CYS A 63 -6.47 3.35 -2.01
N LEU A 64 -5.30 3.27 -1.40
CA LEU A 64 -4.10 2.75 -2.02
C LEU A 64 -3.36 1.94 -0.98
N VAL A 65 -2.98 0.72 -1.32
CA VAL A 65 -2.10 -0.07 -0.46
C VAL A 65 -0.67 0.18 -0.91
N THR A 66 0.14 0.67 0.02
CA THR A 66 1.57 0.86 -0.15
C THR A 66 2.31 -0.28 0.53
N ALA A 67 3.38 -0.75 -0.10
CA ALA A 67 4.36 -1.63 0.51
C ALA A 67 5.70 -0.89 0.56
N HIS A 68 6.32 -0.86 1.73
CA HIS A 68 7.61 -0.24 1.98
C HIS A 68 8.55 -1.24 2.67
N VAL A 69 9.81 -1.26 2.24
CA VAL A 69 10.85 -2.04 2.89
C VAL A 69 11.76 -1.08 3.65
N VAL A 70 11.94 -1.30 4.95
CA VAL A 70 12.83 -0.50 5.80
C VAL A 70 14.01 -1.35 6.24
N ALA A 71 15.22 -0.90 5.92
CA ALA A 71 16.44 -1.59 6.28
C ALA A 71 17.60 -0.60 6.42
N SER A 72 18.46 -0.80 7.42
CA SER A 72 19.68 0.02 7.64
C SER A 72 19.42 1.54 7.67
N GLY A 73 18.35 1.97 8.34
CA GLY A 73 17.96 3.40 8.41
C GLY A 73 17.45 3.99 7.09
N CYS A 74 17.25 3.17 6.06
CA CYS A 74 16.70 3.57 4.77
C CYS A 74 15.30 3.00 4.57
N SER A 75 14.42 3.75 3.91
CA SER A 75 13.11 3.30 3.46
C SER A 75 13.06 3.21 1.94
N TYR A 76 12.51 2.12 1.43
CA TYR A 76 12.42 1.82 0.01
C TYR A 76 10.96 1.57 -0.36
N ALA A 77 10.41 2.39 -1.26
CA ALA A 77 9.08 2.16 -1.82
C ALA A 77 9.11 0.90 -2.70
N TRP A 78 8.28 -0.08 -2.37
CA TRP A 78 8.28 -1.38 -3.02
C TRP A 78 7.20 -1.50 -4.09
N ASP A 79 5.95 -1.31 -3.65
CA ASP A 79 4.79 -1.45 -4.51
C ASP A 79 3.69 -0.52 -4.03
N TYR A 80 2.82 -0.19 -4.97
CA TYR A 80 1.67 0.66 -4.75
C TYR A 80 0.54 0.13 -5.61
N ARG A 81 -0.59 -0.18 -4.97
CA ARG A 81 -1.74 -0.75 -5.68
C ARG A 81 -3.01 -0.03 -5.26
N PRO A 82 -3.89 0.30 -6.21
CA PRO A 82 -5.21 0.79 -5.86
C PRO A 82 -5.99 -0.27 -5.09
N TYR A 83 -6.70 0.17 -4.07
CA TYR A 83 -7.56 -0.64 -3.25
C TYR A 83 -9.01 -0.37 -3.64
N TYR A 84 -9.68 -1.40 -4.16
CA TYR A 84 -11.05 -1.29 -4.62
C TYR A 84 -12.01 -1.93 -3.62
N PRO A 85 -13.13 -1.25 -3.29
CA PRO A 85 -14.20 -1.87 -2.51
C PRO A 85 -14.85 -3.02 -3.28
N ARG A 86 -15.45 -3.96 -2.54
CA ARG A 86 -16.17 -5.11 -3.11
C ARG A 86 -17.27 -4.62 -4.07
N GLY A 87 -17.31 -5.17 -5.29
CA GLY A 87 -18.38 -4.94 -6.27
C GLY A 87 -18.07 -3.95 -7.40
N VAL A 88 -16.92 -3.26 -7.38
CA VAL A 88 -16.53 -2.28 -8.42
C VAL A 88 -15.70 -2.91 -9.56
N LEU A 89 -15.48 -4.23 -9.56
CA LEU A 89 -14.49 -4.86 -10.43
C LEU A 89 -15.04 -5.20 -11.84
N PRO A 90 -14.46 -4.66 -12.93
CA PRO A 90 -14.58 -5.26 -14.25
C PRO A 90 -13.57 -6.42 -14.32
N GLY A 91 -14.06 -7.66 -14.33
CA GLY A 91 -13.22 -8.84 -14.61
C GLY A 91 -12.37 -9.34 -13.44
N GLY A 92 -12.95 -10.21 -12.62
CA GLY A 92 -12.30 -11.41 -12.06
C GLY A 92 -11.23 -11.27 -10.98
N ASP A 93 -10.13 -10.56 -11.23
CA ASP A 93 -8.92 -10.68 -10.42
C ASP A 93 -8.45 -9.35 -9.87
N CYS A 94 -8.78 -9.13 -8.58
CA CYS A 94 -8.14 -8.11 -7.77
C CYS A 94 -7.33 -8.80 -6.65
N PRO A 95 -6.00 -8.56 -6.57
CA PRO A 95 -5.13 -9.25 -5.63
C PRO A 95 -5.28 -8.78 -4.17
N LEU A 96 -5.96 -7.66 -3.91
CA LEU A 96 -6.22 -7.14 -2.58
C LEU A 96 -7.70 -6.80 -2.45
N ARG A 97 -8.44 -7.67 -1.76
CA ARG A 97 -9.87 -7.53 -1.49
C ARG A 97 -10.07 -6.98 -0.08
N ALA A 98 -10.95 -5.99 0.05
CA ALA A 98 -11.44 -5.59 1.36
C ALA A 98 -12.03 -6.79 2.10
N ARG A 99 -11.94 -6.87 3.44
CA ARG A 99 -12.78 -7.75 4.27
C ARG A 99 -13.76 -6.81 5.00
N THR A 100 -15.04 -6.84 4.64
CA THR A 100 -16.04 -5.82 5.07
C THR A 100 -16.63 -6.15 6.43
N THR A 101 -16.08 -7.13 7.13
CA THR A 101 -16.54 -7.51 8.46
C THR A 101 -15.32 -7.92 9.27
N TRP A 102 -14.92 -7.05 10.18
CA TRP A 102 -14.27 -7.51 11.41
C TRP A 102 -15.40 -7.95 12.33
N PRO A 103 -15.38 -9.18 12.90
CA PRO A 103 -16.28 -9.50 13.99
C PRO A 103 -15.88 -8.60 15.16
N LEU A 104 -16.64 -7.53 15.37
CA LEU A 104 -16.66 -6.86 16.66
C LEU A 104 -17.17 -7.91 17.66
N LYS A 105 -16.28 -8.34 18.56
CA LYS A 105 -16.66 -9.04 19.78
C LYS A 105 -17.23 -8.05 20.78
#